data_AF-F8DLC8-F1
#
_entry.id   AF-F8DLC8-F1
#
_cell.length_a   1.000
_cell.length_b   1.000
_cell.length_c   1.000
_cell.angle_alpha   90.00
_cell.angle_beta   90.00
_cell.angle_gamma   90.00
#
_symmetry.space_group_name_H-M   'P 1'
#
loop_
_entity.id
_entity.type
_entity.pdbx_description
1 polymer ?
#
loop_
_entity_poly.entity_id
_entity_poly.type
_entity_poly.pdbx_seq_one_letter_code
_entity_poly.pdbx_strand_id
1 'polypeptide(L)' 'MTKKNKDYTTSVSLTNVTRNKLIALANIRGTTQKQLLSKLVDKEVAHLNPTDKNNFMNILNAIEIKDNFKK' A
#
# COMPACT_ATOMS: atom_id res chain seq x y z
N MET A 1 -1.32 -28.79 10.51
CA MET A 1 -2.12 -27.79 9.76
C MET A 1 -1.28 -26.56 9.51
N THR A 2 -0.75 -26.39 8.32
CA THR A 2 -0.02 -25.18 7.91
C THR A 2 -1.02 -24.03 7.81
N LYS A 3 -0.85 -23.00 8.65
CA LYS A 3 -1.61 -21.75 8.57
C LYS A 3 -1.46 -21.22 7.15
N LYS A 4 -2.55 -21.27 6.37
CA LYS A 4 -2.62 -20.65 5.04
C LYS A 4 -2.15 -19.20 5.19
N ASN A 5 -1.11 -18.81 4.45
CA ASN A 5 -0.76 -17.41 4.30
C ASN A 5 -2.06 -16.68 3.93
N LYS A 6 -2.46 -15.72 4.75
CA LYS A 6 -3.47 -14.74 4.36
C LYS A 6 -2.82 -13.86 3.29
N ASP A 7 -2.71 -14.41 2.08
CA ASP A 7 -2.49 -13.61 0.88
C ASP A 7 -3.75 -12.76 0.76
N TYR A 8 -3.70 -11.58 1.36
CA TYR A 8 -4.74 -10.57 1.20
C TYR A 8 -4.87 -10.32 -0.30
N THR A 9 -6.00 -10.75 -0.86
CA THR A 9 -6.41 -10.62 -2.26
C THR A 9 -6.79 -9.17 -2.57
N THR A 10 -5.95 -8.20 -2.22
CA THR A 10 -6.15 -6.80 -2.62
C THR A 10 -5.24 -6.51 -3.80
N SER A 11 -5.82 -6.56 -5.00
CA SER A 11 -5.16 -6.15 -6.23
C SER A 11 -5.51 -4.70 -6.56
N VAL A 12 -4.50 -3.92 -6.94
CA VAL A 12 -4.70 -2.57 -7.51
C VAL A 12 -4.46 -2.69 -9.01
N SER A 13 -5.46 -2.31 -9.80
CA SER A 13 -5.32 -2.25 -11.25
C SER A 13 -4.49 -1.02 -11.64
N LEU A 14 -3.42 -1.24 -12.41
CA LEU A 14 -2.53 -0.19 -12.88
C LEU A 14 -2.52 -0.16 -14.40
N THR A 15 -2.32 1.03 -14.98
CA THR A 15 -2.05 1.14 -16.41
C THR A 15 -0.73 0.44 -16.76
N ASN A 16 -0.59 -0.01 -18.01
CA ASN A 16 0.64 -0.66 -18.47
C ASN A 16 1.89 0.19 -18.24
N VAL A 17 1.79 1.51 -18.45
CA VAL A 17 2.89 2.45 -18.23
C VAL A 17 3.31 2.47 -16.76
N THR A 18 2.35 2.61 -15.83
CA THR A 18 2.63 2.65 -14.39
C THR A 18 3.18 1.32 -13.89
N ARG A 19 2.62 0.19 -14.35
CA ARG A 19 3.11 -1.15 -14.03
C ARG A 19 4.56 -1.33 -14.47
N ASN A 20 4.91 -0.94 -15.70
CA ASN A 20 6.28 -1.07 -16.22
C ASN A 20 7.27 -0.19 -15.43
N LYS A 21 6.88 1.04 -15.07
CA LYS A 21 7.69 1.91 -14.20
C LYS A 21 7.93 1.28 -12.82
N LEU A 22 6.89 0.70 -12.22
CA LEU A 22 6.98 0.03 -10.92
C LEU A 22 7.91 -1.19 -11.00
N ILE A 23 7.80 -2.01 -12.05
CA ILE A 23 8.69 -3.15 -12.29
C ILE A 23 10.16 -2.70 -12.40
N ALA A 24 10.44 -1.72 -13.26
CA ALA A 24 11.80 -1.24 -13.48
C ALA A 24 12.44 -0.70 -12.19
N LEU A 25 11.69 0.12 -11.43
CA LEU A 25 12.19 0.70 -10.19
C LEU A 25 12.35 -0.36 -9.08
N ALA A 26 11.47 -1.34 -9.02
CA ALA A 26 11.55 -2.45 -8.07
C ALA A 26 12.82 -3.28 -8.30
N ASN A 27 13.13 -3.58 -9.57
CA ASN A 27 14.33 -4.31 -9.97
C ASN A 27 15.61 -3.55 -9.58
N ILE A 28 15.70 -2.25 -9.87
CA ILE A 28 16.86 -1.42 -9.51
C ILE A 28 17.11 -1.42 -7.99
N ARG A 29 16.04 -1.44 -7.20
CA ARG A 29 16.09 -1.36 -5.73
C ARG A 29 16.17 -2.74 -5.05
N GLY A 30 16.18 -3.84 -5.80
CA GLY A 30 16.22 -5.19 -5.24
C GLY A 30 15.03 -5.50 -4.31
N THR A 31 13.83 -5.01 -4.63
CA THR A 31 12.63 -5.14 -3.80
C THR A 31 11.43 -5.58 -4.63
N THR A 32 10.42 -6.19 -4.01
CA THR A 32 9.19 -6.56 -4.73
C THR A 32 8.36 -5.31 -5.07
N GLN A 33 7.54 -5.40 -6.12
CA GLN A 33 6.61 -4.32 -6.50
C GLN A 33 5.69 -3.90 -5.35
N LYS A 34 5.21 -4.87 -4.55
CA LYS A 34 4.37 -4.63 -3.36
C LYS A 34 5.11 -3.82 -2.30
N GLN A 35 6.33 -4.22 -1.97
CA GLN A 35 7.15 -3.50 -0.99
C GLN A 35 7.52 -2.09 -1.47
N LEU A 36 7.83 -1.94 -2.76
CA LEU A 36 8.09 -0.64 -3.35
C LEU A 36 6.86 0.27 -3.26
N LEU A 37 5.68 -0.24 -3.59
CA LEU A 37 4.43 0.53 -3.50
C LEU A 37 4.15 0.98 -2.07
N SER A 38 4.32 0.09 -1.08
CA SER A 38 4.19 0.44 0.35
C SER A 38 5.14 1.58 0.73
N LYS A 39 6.43 1.46 0.38
CA LYS A 39 7.44 2.50 0.67
C LYS A 39 7.14 3.84 0.00
N LEU A 40 6.57 3.83 -1.21
CA LEU A 40 6.17 5.06 -1.90
C LEU A 40 5.01 5.75 -1.21
N VAL A 41 4.01 4.99 -0.74
CA VAL A 41 2.91 5.52 0.08
C VAL A 41 3.44 6.10 1.39
N ASP A 42 4.28 5.37 2.12
CA ASP A 42 4.88 5.85 3.38
C ASP A 42 5.68 7.14 3.16
N LYS A 43 6.41 7.21 2.04
CA LYS A 43 7.16 8.42 1.66
C LYS A 43 6.21 9.58 1.41
N GLU A 44 5.11 9.39 0.70
CA GLU A 44 4.13 10.46 0.46
C GLU A 44 3.50 10.96 1.76
N VAL A 45 3.09 10.03 2.63
CA VAL A 45 2.51 10.34 3.95
C VAL A 45 3.48 11.15 4.82
N ALA A 46 4.79 10.86 4.72
CA ALA A 46 5.81 11.60 5.45
C ALA A 46 5.94 13.08 5.02
N HIS A 47 5.55 13.42 3.78
CA HIS A 47 5.59 14.80 3.27
C HIS A 47 4.29 15.57 3.47
N LEU A 48 3.25 14.96 4.04
CA LEU A 48 1.99 15.64 4.35
C LEU A 48 2.20 16.70 5.45
N ASN A 49 1.49 17.82 5.34
CA ASN A 49 1.38 18.78 6.43
C ASN A 49 0.62 18.17 7.63
N PRO A 50 0.69 18.78 8.84
CA PRO A 50 0.05 18.21 10.02
C PRO A 50 -1.46 17.95 9.88
N THR A 51 -2.18 18.86 9.21
CA THR A 51 -3.63 18.75 8.98
C THR A 51 -3.96 17.55 8.08
N ASP A 52 -3.29 17.43 6.94
CA ASP A 52 -3.49 16.34 5.99
C ASP A 52 -3.05 14.99 6.57
N LYS A 53 -1.99 15.00 7.37
CA LYS A 53 -1.54 13.80 8.09
C LYS A 53 -2.59 13.33 9.10
N ASN A 54 -3.22 14.25 9.84
CA ASN A 54 -4.31 13.91 10.76
C ASN A 54 -5.53 13.35 10.00
N ASN A 55 -5.89 13.98 8.87
CA ASN A 55 -6.97 13.49 8.01
C ASN A 55 -6.67 12.09 7.47
N PHE A 56 -5.44 11.85 6.99
CA PHE A 56 -4.99 10.54 6.53
C PHE A 56 -5.15 9.47 7.63
N MET A 57 -4.70 9.74 8.86
CA MET A 57 -4.82 8.79 9.97
C MET A 57 -6.29 8.50 10.33
N ASN A 58 -7.15 9.51 10.33
CA ASN A 58 -8.58 9.32 10.61
C ASN A 58 -9.26 8.43 9.57
N ILE A 59 -8.96 8.65 8.29
CA ILE A 59 -9.50 7.84 7.19
C ILE A 59 -8.97 6.40 7.28
N LEU A 60 -7.67 6.22 7.54
CA LEU A 60 -7.06 4.90 7.71
C LEU A 60 -7.74 4.11 8.84
N ASN A 61 -7.91 4.72 10.02
CA ASN A 61 -8.59 4.10 11.15
C ASN A 61 -10.02 3.67 10.81
N ALA A 62 -10.76 4.50 10.08
CA ALA A 62 -12.13 4.18 9.67
C ALA A 62 -12.19 2.98 8.70
N ILE A 63 -11.22 2.87 7.77
CA ILE A 63 -11.10 1.73 6.85
C ILE A 63 -10.77 0.45 7.63
N GLU A 64 -9.81 0.51 8.56
CA GLU A 64 -9.41 -0.65 9.37
C GLU A 64 -10.56 -1.19 10.23
N ILE A 65 -11.33 -0.29 10.85
CA ILE A 65 -12.55 -0.65 11.59
C ILE A 65 -13.54 -1.37 10.65
N LYS A 66 -13.82 -0.80 9.47
CA LYS A 66 -14.72 -1.41 8.47
C LYS A 66 -14.25 -2.79 8.02
N ASP A 67 -12.96 -2.97 7.78
CA ASP A 67 -12.41 -4.26 7.34
C ASP A 67 -12.42 -5.31 8.46
N ASN A 68 -12.33 -4.89 9.72
CA ASN A 68 -12.50 -5.79 10.86
C ASN A 68 -13.95 -6.28 11.03
N PHE A 69 -14.96 -5.51 10.61
CA PHE A 69 -16.35 -5.98 10.57
C PHE A 69 -16.66 -6.98 9.46
N LYS A 70 -15.79 -7.10 8.45
CA LYS A 70 -15.95 -8.05 7.33
C LYS A 70 -15.30 -9.42 7.58
N LYS A 71 -14.57 -9.58 8.68
CA LYS A 71 -13.91 -10.83 9.09
C LYS A 71 -14.83 -11.67 9.96
#